data_AF-A0A1F8XXD8-F1
#
_entry.id   AF-A0A1F8XXD8-F1
#
_cell.length_a   1.000
_cell.length_b   1.000
_cell.length_c   1.000
_cell.angle_alpha   90.00
_cell.angle_beta   90.00
_cell.angle_gamma   90.00
#
_symmetry.space_group_name_H-M   'P 1'
#
loop_
_entity.id
_entity.type
_entity.pdbx_description
1 polymer ?
#
loop_
_entity_poly.entity_id
_entity_poly.type
_entity_poly.pdbx_seq_one_letter_code
_entity_poly.pdbx_strand_id
1 'polypeptide(L)' 'MRPASGTFSTLEDIQGLILAGTPEDIVRETRAYEEAGVEHIVYDLRFRYADWYEQINFLGKEVLPALRS' A
#
# COMPACT_ATOMS: atom_id res chain seq x y z
N MET A 1 -13.77 6.40 -2.89
CA MET A 1 -14.11 7.75 -3.41
C MET A 1 -13.79 7.79 -4.89
N ARG A 2 -14.47 8.63 -5.68
CA ARG A 2 -14.15 8.84 -7.11
C ARG A 2 -13.57 10.25 -7.26
N PRO A 3 -12.51 10.46 -8.06
CA PRO A 3 -11.93 11.79 -8.27
C PRO A 3 -12.97 12.79 -8.80
N ALA A 4 -12.77 14.08 -8.55
CA ALA A 4 -13.66 15.13 -9.06
C ALA A 4 -13.75 15.15 -10.59
N SER A 5 -12.67 14.72 -11.27
CA SER A 5 -12.60 14.54 -12.73
C SER A 5 -13.40 13.31 -13.23
N GLY A 6 -13.76 12.37 -12.34
CA GLY A 6 -14.37 11.10 -12.70
C GLY A 6 -13.42 10.06 -13.30
N THR A 7 -12.16 10.41 -13.54
CA THR A 7 -11.11 9.54 -14.10
C THR A 7 -9.91 9.49 -13.16
N PHE A 8 -9.38 8.29 -12.94
CA PHE A 8 -8.11 8.11 -12.21
C PHE A 8 -6.95 8.34 -13.16
N SER A 9 -6.23 9.44 -12.96
CA SER A 9 -5.16 9.88 -13.87
C SER A 9 -3.84 10.12 -13.13
N THR A 10 -3.86 10.30 -11.81
CA THR A 10 -2.65 10.49 -10.98
C THR A 10 -2.54 9.47 -9.84
N LEU A 11 -1.39 9.44 -9.15
CA LEU A 11 -1.20 8.60 -7.96
C LEU A 11 -2.10 9.07 -6.81
N GLU A 12 -2.30 10.38 -6.66
CA GLU A 12 -3.17 10.95 -5.65
C GLU A 12 -4.63 10.50 -5.83
N ASP A 13 -5.08 10.30 -7.07
CA ASP A 13 -6.44 9.83 -7.35
C ASP A 13 -6.72 8.43 -6.78
N ILE A 14 -5.68 7.60 -6.63
CA ILE A 14 -5.76 6.22 -6.15
C ILE A 14 -5.25 6.04 -4.72
N GLN A 15 -4.81 7.13 -4.08
CA GLN A 15 -4.31 7.11 -2.71
C GLN A 15 -5.39 6.60 -1.75
N GLY A 16 -5.04 5.62 -0.91
CA GLY A 16 -5.96 4.95 0.00
C GLY A 16 -6.91 3.93 -0.63
N LEU A 17 -6.85 3.74 -1.96
CA LEU A 17 -7.51 2.63 -2.67
C LEU A 17 -6.53 1.49 -2.95
N ILE A 18 -5.28 1.83 -3.26
CA ILE A 18 -4.19 0.88 -3.49
C ILE A 18 -2.88 1.47 -2.95
N LEU A 19 -2.02 0.60 -2.45
CA LEU A 19 -0.63 0.95 -2.11
C LEU A 19 0.23 0.67 -3.34
N ALA A 20 0.94 1.68 -3.85
CA ALA A 20 1.75 1.55 -5.08
C ALA A 20 3.01 2.42 -5.00
N GLY A 21 4.11 1.96 -5.60
CA GLY A 21 5.38 2.70 -5.65
C GLY A 21 6.56 1.89 -5.14
N THR A 22 7.57 2.58 -4.62
CA THR A 22 8.76 1.96 -4.00
C THR A 22 8.44 1.43 -2.61
N PRO A 23 9.29 0.59 -1.98
CA PRO A 23 9.09 0.18 -0.59
C PRO A 23 8.82 1.34 0.37
N GLU A 24 9.54 2.45 0.20
CA GLU A 24 9.40 3.67 1.01
C GLU A 24 8.02 4.32 0.85
N ASP A 25 7.46 4.30 -0.36
CA ASP A 25 6.11 4.80 -0.61
C ASP A 25 5.08 3.94 0.16
N ILE A 26 5.21 2.61 0.07
CA ILE A 26 4.32 1.68 0.79
C ILE A 26 4.44 1.85 2.30
N VAL A 27 5.66 2.02 2.83
CA VAL A 27 5.90 2.27 4.26
C VAL A 27 5.26 3.58 4.70
N ARG A 28 5.49 4.67 3.96
CA ARG A 28 4.91 5.99 4.25
C ARG A 28 3.39 5.93 4.32
N GLU A 29 2.76 5.28 3.34
CA GLU A 29 1.31 5.16 3.30
C GLU A 29 0.78 4.22 4.40
N THR A 30 1.49 3.14 4.72
CA THR A 30 1.13 2.26 5.84
C THR A 30 1.14 3.03 7.16
N ARG A 31 2.17 3.86 7.41
CA ARG A 31 2.28 4.68 8.63
C ARG A 31 1.13 5.69 8.77
N ALA A 32 0.61 6.22 7.67
CA ALA A 32 -0.55 7.11 7.75
C ALA A 32 -1.79 6.43 8.37
N TYR A 33 -1.96 5.12 8.18
CA TYR A 33 -3.00 4.35 8.88
C TYR A 33 -2.68 4.16 10.36
N GLU A 34 -1.43 3.87 10.71
CA GLU A 34 -0.98 3.76 12.12
C GLU A 34 -1.21 5.08 12.87
N GLU A 35 -0.84 6.22 12.27
CA GLU A 35 -1.04 7.58 12.81
C GLU A 35 -2.52 7.91 12.98
N ALA A 36 -3.39 7.35 12.12
CA ALA A 36 -4.84 7.44 12.25
C ALA A 36 -5.43 6.50 13.33
N GLY A 37 -4.59 5.73 14.04
CA GLY A 37 -5.00 4.81 15.11
C GLY A 37 -5.46 3.44 14.63
N VAL A 38 -5.12 3.04 13.40
CA VAL A 38 -5.44 1.71 12.88
C VAL A 38 -4.43 0.69 13.41
N GLU A 39 -4.92 -0.35 14.09
CA GLU A 39 -4.07 -1.38 14.69
C GLU A 39 -3.90 -2.63 13.81
N HIS A 40 -4.76 -2.82 12.81
CA HIS A 40 -4.75 -3.99 11.94
C HIS A 40 -4.81 -3.58 10.47
N ILE A 41 -3.79 -3.99 9.71
CA ILE A 41 -3.64 -3.65 8.29
C ILE A 41 -3.66 -4.94 7.47
N VAL A 42 -4.47 -4.95 6.40
CA VAL A 42 -4.57 -6.04 5.44
C VAL A 42 -4.00 -5.59 4.10
N TYR A 43 -2.95 -6.27 3.64
CA TYR A 43 -2.42 -6.08 2.29
C TYR A 43 -3.20 -6.96 1.31
N ASP A 44 -4.05 -6.36 0.48
CA ASP A 44 -4.81 -7.04 -0.56
C ASP A 44 -3.96 -7.21 -1.84
N LEU A 45 -3.63 -8.47 -2.16
CA LEU A 45 -2.80 -8.84 -3.32
C LEU A 45 -3.62 -9.46 -4.48
N ARG A 46 -4.94 -9.26 -4.53
CA ARG A 46 -5.81 -9.86 -5.56
C ARG A 46 -5.48 -9.47 -7.00
N PHE A 47 -4.75 -8.37 -7.24
CA PHE A 47 -4.27 -8.00 -8.58
C PHE A 47 -2.88 -8.54 -8.92
N ARG A 48 -2.27 -9.31 -8.00
CA ARG A 48 -0.88 -9.80 -8.09
C ARG A 48 -0.80 -11.32 -7.93
N TYR A 49 -1.79 -12.06 -8.44
CA TYR A 49 -1.80 -13.53 -8.35
C TYR A 49 -0.65 -14.19 -9.11
N ALA A 50 -0.26 -13.63 -10.26
CA ALA A 50 0.79 -14.19 -11.10
C ALA A 50 2.15 -14.19 -10.40
N ASP A 51 2.39 -13.22 -9.54
CA ASP A 51 3.65 -12.97 -8.84
C ASP A 51 3.45 -12.92 -7.31
N TRP A 52 2.44 -13.64 -6.81
CA TRP A 52 2.01 -13.60 -5.42
C TRP A 52 3.17 -13.80 -4.43
N TYR A 53 4.01 -14.82 -4.66
CA TYR A 53 5.14 -15.12 -3.78
C TYR A 53 6.21 -14.03 -3.78
N GLU A 54 6.39 -13.34 -4.90
CA GLU A 54 7.32 -12.20 -4.99
C GLU A 54 6.78 -11.03 -4.17
N GLN A 55 5.47 -10.77 -4.23
CA GLN A 55 4.84 -9.73 -3.40
C GLN A 55 4.92 -10.04 -1.90
N ILE A 56 4.68 -11.28 -1.50
CA ILE A 56 4.85 -11.71 -0.11
C ILE A 56 6.31 -11.53 0.35
N ASN A 57 7.29 -11.91 -0.49
CA ASN A 57 8.70 -11.71 -0.19
C ASN A 57 9.08 -10.23 -0.11
N PHE A 58 8.59 -9.41 -1.03
CA PHE A 58 8.78 -7.96 -1.05
C PHE A 58 8.27 -7.33 0.24
N LEU A 59 7.03 -7.63 0.64
CA LEU A 59 6.46 -7.12 1.89
C LEU A 59 7.30 -7.56 3.10
N GLY A 60 7.65 -8.84 3.17
CA GLY A 60 8.40 -9.40 4.30
C GLY A 60 9.83 -8.88 4.44
N LYS A 61 10.48 -8.48 3.34
CA LYS A 61 11.89 -8.07 3.34
C LYS A 61 12.10 -6.56 3.28
N GLU A 62 11.25 -5.85 2.55
CA GLU A 62 11.46 -4.44 2.23
C GLU A 62 10.50 -3.51 2.99
N VAL A 63 9.28 -3.96 3.30
CA VAL A 63 8.23 -3.10 3.89
C VAL A 63 8.10 -3.33 5.40
N LEU A 64 7.71 -4.54 5.81
CA LEU A 64 7.42 -4.85 7.21
C LEU A 64 8.60 -4.60 8.17
N PRO A 65 9.87 -4.85 7.79
CA PRO A 65 10.99 -4.53 8.67
C PRO A 65 11.13 -3.04 8.98
N ALA A 66 10.77 -2.16 8.04
CA ALA A 66 10.82 -0.71 8.24
C ALA A 66 9.67 -0.17 9.10
N LEU A 67 8.62 -0.98 9.32
CA LEU A 67 7.46 -0.68 10.16
C LEU A 67 7.63 -1.18 11.60
N ARG A 68 8.56 -2.11 11.85
CA ARG A 68 8.88 -2.57 13.21
C ARG A 68 9.54 -1.44 14.01
N SER A 69 8.80 -0.85 14.94
CA SER A 69 9.29 -0.06 16.07
C SER A 69 9.58 -0.93 17.29
#